data_AF-A0A7J6REN0-F1
#
_entry.id   AF-A0A7J6REN0-F1
#
_cell.length_a   1.000
_cell.length_b   1.000
_cell.length_c   1.000
_cell.angle_alpha   90.00
_cell.angle_beta   90.00
_cell.angle_gamma   90.00
#
_symmetry.space_group_name_H-M   'P 1'
#
loop_
_entity.id
_entity.type
_entity.pdbx_description
1 polymer ?
#
loop_
_entity_poly.entity_id
_entity_poly.type
_entity_poly.pdbx_seq_one_letter_code
_entity_poly.pdbx_strand_id
1 'polypeptide(L)'
;MTGSANDFNEGRMANPCDGFRNAQDIKIFSQLQQERVRGAKMADKHPSEHLIEIQEERQMVKSLADTLSPSDETVEAYNKRMKKREEFASKRKARHDEALDGYHKYVAALADECAAKVEVASENLNSNLNQQDSEIAALLRVMEIDEGDDEGEAILSSKSVEWIDGVYEMVESTIADRRKLIDKFAQSLEDIECAVRKRRIDERLRSLTEELLLAAHADQGSVERIICGLTTEANSVLAENRKEHVELVQKLLTIRCNDEKVSLTERWERGRHAWRTCRHDRAMRGALERIRGPEFQDPPELVRVFDFVKESQTDLLQRRLKILLEIRDLAASDLTGARTQAAMESLIELGDEAEKTYSVQGEAMDRIRCRIEELGRELRDQLVAVIEQIDCRPSWGEHLTAADVADAAVSSELYACYAQLDCMVSKSKEKLCKLEGEQRTRCSRVASLMVEASTALEVMKTQKQNMVTEHDKKLRKHRAEHEAECEANEGELQEYRRSIRDSAHIDPDLEKATMEV
;
A
#
# COMPACT_ATOMS: atom_id res chain seq x y z
N MET A 1 -66.74 7.32 24.98
CA MET A 1 -66.14 6.49 26.04
C MET A 1 -64.77 7.10 26.36
N THR A 2 -64.73 8.16 27.17
CA THR A 2 -64.53 8.14 28.65
C THR A 2 -63.11 7.65 28.98
N GLY A 3 -62.13 8.55 29.14
CA GLY A 3 -61.77 9.24 30.39
C GLY A 3 -60.28 8.92 30.64
N SER A 4 -59.40 9.72 31.24
CA SER A 4 -59.53 10.85 32.15
C SER A 4 -58.22 11.65 32.05
N ALA A 5 -58.31 12.95 31.79
CA ALA A 5 -57.20 13.88 31.97
C ALA A 5 -57.20 14.31 33.45
N ASN A 6 -56.12 14.00 34.17
CA ASN A 6 -55.91 14.56 35.51
C ASN A 6 -55.21 15.91 35.35
N ASP A 7 -56.02 16.97 35.44
CA ASP A 7 -55.59 18.33 35.70
C ASP A 7 -54.95 18.39 37.10
N PHE A 8 -53.62 18.36 37.16
CA PHE A 8 -52.89 18.92 38.28
C PHE A 8 -52.76 20.42 38.04
N ASN A 9 -53.62 21.17 38.73
CA ASN A 9 -53.56 22.61 38.87
C ASN A 9 -52.36 22.98 39.76
N GLU A 10 -51.15 22.90 39.19
CA GLU A 10 -49.96 23.51 39.77
C GLU A 10 -50.07 25.02 39.60
N GLY A 11 -50.21 25.70 40.73
CA GLY A 11 -50.36 27.14 40.80
C GLY A 11 -49.25 27.84 40.03
N ARG A 12 -49.63 28.54 38.96
CA ARG A 12 -48.81 29.60 38.36
C ARG A 12 -48.43 30.59 39.47
N MET A 13 -47.22 30.45 40.00
CA MET A 13 -46.57 31.54 40.69
C MET A 13 -46.29 32.62 39.64
N ALA A 14 -47.04 33.73 39.76
CA ALA A 14 -46.83 34.91 38.94
C ALA A 14 -45.37 35.38 39.09
N ASN A 15 -44.68 35.45 37.96
CA ASN A 15 -43.32 35.97 37.88
C ASN A 15 -43.35 37.47 38.26
N PRO A 16 -42.52 37.96 39.21
CA PRO A 16 -42.64 39.32 39.75
C PRO A 16 -42.31 40.46 38.77
N CYS A 17 -41.95 40.13 37.52
CA CYS A 17 -41.51 41.10 36.51
C CYS A 17 -42.58 41.46 35.47
N ASP A 18 -43.76 40.84 35.49
CA ASP A 18 -44.89 41.25 34.64
C ASP A 18 -45.73 42.30 35.39
N GLY A 19 -45.71 43.55 34.92
CA GLY A 19 -46.44 44.66 35.53
C GLY A 19 -47.96 44.40 35.65
N PHE A 20 -48.57 44.98 36.70
CA PHE A 20 -49.99 44.83 37.03
C PHE A 20 -50.92 45.17 35.85
N ARG A 21 -51.75 44.21 35.39
CA ARG A 21 -52.58 44.40 34.18
C ARG A 21 -54.02 44.81 34.48
N ASN A 22 -54.52 44.58 35.69
CA ASN A 22 -55.86 45.04 36.09
C ASN A 22 -55.96 45.35 37.61
N ALA A 23 -57.06 46.00 38.01
CA ALA A 23 -57.31 46.37 39.42
C ALA A 23 -57.52 45.16 40.36
N GLN A 24 -57.81 43.98 39.81
CA GLN A 24 -57.95 42.73 40.55
C GLN A 24 -56.57 42.19 40.97
N ASP A 25 -55.57 42.31 40.10
CA ASP A 25 -54.17 41.94 40.37
C ASP A 25 -53.57 42.77 41.52
N ILE A 26 -53.91 44.06 41.59
CA ILE A 26 -53.48 44.96 42.69
C ILE A 26 -54.12 44.51 44.02
N LYS A 27 -55.39 44.09 44.00
CA LYS A 27 -56.09 43.59 45.19
C LYS A 27 -55.50 42.25 45.66
N ILE A 28 -55.18 41.34 44.74
CA ILE A 28 -54.57 40.05 45.05
C ILE A 28 -53.13 40.24 45.56
N PHE A 29 -52.34 41.13 44.95
CA PHE A 29 -51.00 41.48 45.43
C PHE A 29 -51.05 42.15 46.80
N SER A 30 -52.02 43.04 47.05
CA SER A 30 -52.23 43.66 48.37
C SER A 30 -52.65 42.63 49.42
N GLN A 31 -53.51 41.66 49.07
CA GLN A 31 -53.88 40.56 49.97
C GLN A 31 -52.71 39.62 50.24
N LEU A 32 -51.92 39.25 49.23
CA LEU A 32 -50.70 38.45 49.39
C LEU A 32 -49.61 39.18 50.20
N GLN A 33 -49.49 40.49 50.05
CA GLN A 33 -48.63 41.31 50.91
C GLN A 33 -49.17 41.37 52.34
N GLN A 34 -50.48 41.53 52.54
CA GLN A 34 -51.07 41.49 53.88
C GLN A 34 -50.98 40.12 54.54
N GLU A 35 -51.06 39.03 53.77
CA GLU A 35 -50.85 37.65 54.23
C GLU A 35 -49.39 37.34 54.49
N ARG A 36 -48.44 37.84 53.67
CA ARG A 36 -47.01 37.79 54.00
C ARG A 36 -46.68 38.60 55.24
N VAL A 37 -47.27 39.78 55.42
CA VAL A 37 -47.07 40.60 56.61
C VAL A 37 -47.74 39.95 57.83
N ARG A 38 -48.91 39.31 57.70
CA ARG A 38 -49.52 38.51 58.78
C ARG A 38 -48.72 37.24 59.07
N GLY A 39 -48.19 36.57 58.05
CA GLY A 39 -47.32 35.40 58.17
C GLY A 39 -46.00 35.74 58.85
N ALA A 40 -45.37 36.85 58.48
CA ALA A 40 -44.19 37.39 59.14
C ALA A 40 -44.49 37.82 60.59
N LYS A 41 -45.63 38.50 60.84
CA LYS A 41 -46.07 38.86 62.21
C LYS A 41 -46.44 37.65 63.08
N MET A 42 -46.83 36.52 62.48
CA MET A 42 -47.09 35.26 63.19
C MET A 42 -45.83 34.42 63.36
N ALA A 43 -44.85 34.54 62.46
CA ALA A 43 -43.51 33.95 62.57
C ALA A 43 -42.61 34.71 63.57
N ASP A 44 -42.93 35.97 63.86
CA ASP A 44 -42.30 36.79 64.92
C ASP A 44 -42.75 36.42 66.35
N LYS A 45 -43.47 35.30 66.52
CA LYS A 45 -43.79 34.73 67.84
C LYS A 45 -42.64 33.84 68.32
N HIS A 46 -41.54 34.50 68.57
CA HIS A 46 -40.56 34.27 69.63
C HIS A 46 -39.40 35.15 69.18
N PRO A 47 -38.99 36.18 69.94
CA PRO A 47 -37.71 36.80 69.67
C PRO A 47 -36.71 35.65 69.60
N SER A 48 -35.97 35.53 68.49
CA SER A 48 -34.95 34.49 68.36
C SER A 48 -34.10 34.55 69.63
N GLU A 49 -33.60 33.42 70.14
CA GLU A 49 -32.74 33.44 71.35
C GLU A 49 -31.65 34.51 71.25
N HIS A 50 -31.20 34.80 70.02
CA HIS A 50 -30.30 35.89 69.68
C HIS A 50 -30.86 37.32 69.85
N LEU A 51 -32.13 37.60 69.55
CA LEU A 51 -32.78 38.88 69.82
C LEU A 51 -33.09 39.07 71.31
N ILE A 52 -33.38 37.98 72.03
CA ILE A 52 -33.47 37.97 73.49
C ILE A 52 -32.10 38.28 74.08
N GLU A 53 -31.03 37.64 73.61
CA GLU A 53 -29.68 37.90 74.07
C GLU A 53 -29.25 39.35 73.76
N ILE A 54 -29.51 39.89 72.56
CA ILE A 54 -29.26 41.32 72.26
C ILE A 54 -30.09 42.25 73.15
N GLN A 55 -31.35 41.91 73.45
CA GLN A 55 -32.19 42.71 74.36
C GLN A 55 -31.72 42.63 75.82
N GLU A 56 -31.31 41.46 76.30
CA GLU A 56 -30.73 41.25 77.63
C GLU A 56 -29.37 41.94 77.74
N GLU A 57 -28.55 41.92 76.70
CA GLU A 57 -27.29 42.65 76.62
C GLU A 57 -27.50 44.17 76.58
N ARG A 58 -28.50 44.66 75.83
CA ARG A 58 -28.89 46.08 75.84
C ARG A 58 -29.50 46.50 77.18
N GLN A 59 -30.29 45.64 77.82
CA GLN A 59 -30.80 45.87 79.18
C GLN A 59 -29.68 45.82 80.21
N MET A 60 -28.66 44.98 80.06
CA MET A 60 -27.47 44.97 80.90
C MET A 60 -26.63 46.24 80.71
N VAL A 61 -26.36 46.66 79.48
CA VAL A 61 -25.65 47.93 79.19
C VAL A 61 -26.44 49.13 79.71
N LYS A 62 -27.77 49.13 79.56
CA LYS A 62 -28.65 50.16 80.10
C LYS A 62 -28.67 50.14 81.62
N SER A 63 -28.71 48.97 82.27
CA SER A 63 -28.60 48.84 83.73
C SER A 63 -27.21 49.26 84.26
N LEU A 64 -26.14 49.06 83.48
CA LEU A 64 -24.76 49.50 83.77
C LEU A 64 -24.54 51.00 83.54
N ALA A 65 -25.38 51.64 82.74
CA ALA A 65 -25.39 53.08 82.48
C ALA A 65 -26.33 53.83 83.43
N ASP A 66 -27.45 53.21 83.82
CA ASP A 66 -28.46 53.78 84.72
C ASP A 66 -28.03 53.68 86.20
N THR A 67 -27.06 52.83 86.57
CA THR A 67 -26.38 52.89 87.88
C THR A 67 -25.31 53.98 87.94
N LEU A 68 -25.84 55.20 88.15
CA LEU A 68 -25.37 56.30 88.99
C LEU A 68 -24.22 57.24 88.58
N SER A 69 -24.53 58.50 88.85
CA SER A 69 -23.64 59.64 89.10
C SER A 69 -22.65 59.33 90.23
N PRO A 70 -21.40 59.85 90.20
CA PRO A 70 -20.25 59.28 90.91
C PRO A 70 -20.20 59.45 92.45
N SER A 71 -21.25 59.92 93.12
CA SER A 71 -21.10 60.48 94.47
C SER A 71 -21.33 59.53 95.65
N ASP A 72 -21.95 58.35 95.50
CA ASP A 72 -22.23 57.43 96.62
C ASP A 72 -22.21 55.95 96.22
N GLU A 73 -21.15 55.50 95.54
CA GLU A 73 -20.99 54.09 95.19
C GLU A 73 -19.96 53.40 96.09
N THR A 74 -20.34 52.28 96.73
CA THR A 74 -19.41 51.49 97.54
C THR A 74 -18.35 50.84 96.65
N VAL A 75 -17.11 50.74 97.13
CA VAL A 75 -15.97 50.14 96.39
C VAL A 75 -16.31 48.73 95.87
N GLU A 76 -17.11 47.96 96.60
CA GLU A 76 -17.58 46.63 96.19
C GLU A 76 -18.57 46.67 95.01
N ALA A 77 -19.49 47.64 94.97
CA ALA A 77 -20.43 47.80 93.86
C ALA A 77 -19.72 48.29 92.59
N TYR A 78 -18.76 49.22 92.74
CA TYR A 78 -17.88 49.66 91.65
C TYR A 78 -17.09 48.48 91.06
N ASN A 79 -16.42 47.68 91.90
CA ASN A 79 -15.65 46.51 91.46
C ASN A 79 -16.53 45.46 90.78
N LYS A 80 -17.75 45.22 91.29
CA LYS A 80 -18.71 44.29 90.66
C LYS A 80 -19.20 44.79 89.30
N ARG A 81 -19.41 46.11 89.15
CA ARG A 81 -19.78 46.73 87.87
C ARG A 81 -18.64 46.68 86.86
N MET A 82 -17.41 46.97 87.29
CA MET A 82 -16.22 46.88 86.44
C MET A 82 -15.97 45.45 85.98
N LYS A 83 -16.06 44.47 86.90
CA LYS A 83 -15.95 43.04 86.55
C LYS A 83 -17.02 42.60 85.54
N LYS A 84 -18.27 43.04 85.68
CA LYS A 84 -19.33 42.76 84.69
C LYS A 84 -19.08 43.42 83.34
N ARG A 85 -18.52 44.64 83.33
CA ARG A 85 -18.13 45.33 82.08
C ARG A 85 -16.97 44.62 81.40
N GLU A 86 -15.99 44.14 82.17
CA GLU A 86 -14.88 43.32 81.67
C GLU A 86 -15.38 42.00 81.12
N GLU A 87 -16.22 41.25 81.84
CA GLU A 87 -16.84 40.00 81.37
C GLU A 87 -17.63 40.21 80.08
N PHE A 88 -18.38 41.31 79.98
CA PHE A 88 -19.15 41.66 78.79
C PHE A 88 -18.27 42.05 77.59
N ALA A 89 -17.23 42.86 77.83
CA ALA A 89 -16.25 43.21 76.81
C ALA A 89 -15.47 41.97 76.34
N SER A 90 -15.12 41.07 77.24
CA SER A 90 -14.51 39.78 76.95
C SER A 90 -15.43 38.88 76.13
N LYS A 91 -16.74 38.83 76.43
CA LYS A 91 -17.71 38.05 75.65
C LYS A 91 -17.86 38.59 74.22
N ARG A 92 -17.94 39.92 74.05
CA ARG A 92 -17.99 40.55 72.71
C ARG A 92 -16.70 40.33 71.92
N LYS A 93 -15.55 40.45 72.59
CA LYS A 93 -14.25 40.14 72.00
C LYS A 93 -14.19 38.68 71.56
N ALA A 94 -14.63 37.74 72.40
CA ALA A 94 -14.64 36.32 72.07
C ALA A 94 -15.50 36.04 70.83
N ARG A 95 -16.71 36.61 70.73
CA ARG A 95 -17.56 36.46 69.53
C ARG A 95 -16.93 37.08 68.27
N HIS A 96 -16.27 38.23 68.41
CA HIS A 96 -15.56 38.89 67.31
C HIS A 96 -14.38 38.03 66.81
N ASP A 97 -13.56 37.54 67.74
CA ASP A 97 -12.39 36.70 67.42
C ASP A 97 -12.83 35.34 66.87
N GLU A 98 -13.94 34.76 67.36
CA GLU A 98 -14.55 33.54 66.83
C GLU A 98 -15.06 33.71 65.39
N ALA A 99 -15.70 34.84 65.07
CA ALA A 99 -16.14 35.13 63.71
C ALA A 99 -14.96 35.24 62.73
N LEU A 100 -13.87 35.90 63.14
CA LEU A 100 -12.63 35.99 62.35
C LEU A 100 -11.96 34.63 62.17
N ASP A 101 -11.83 33.84 63.23
CA ASP A 101 -11.28 32.48 63.17
C ASP A 101 -12.15 31.59 62.25
N GLY A 102 -13.47 31.73 62.34
CA GLY A 102 -14.43 31.07 61.44
C GLY A 102 -14.24 31.46 59.97
N TYR A 103 -13.96 32.73 59.67
CA TYR A 103 -13.60 33.16 58.31
C TYR A 103 -12.32 32.50 57.82
N HIS A 104 -11.24 32.53 58.60
CA HIS A 104 -9.96 31.93 58.20
C HIS A 104 -10.08 30.42 57.98
N LYS A 105 -10.79 29.70 58.85
CA LYS A 105 -11.10 28.28 58.67
C LYS A 105 -11.90 28.01 57.39
N TYR A 106 -12.89 28.85 57.10
CA TYR A 106 -13.69 28.73 55.88
C TYR A 106 -12.85 28.95 54.62
N VAL A 107 -12.00 29.98 54.60
CA VAL A 107 -11.12 30.27 53.45
C VAL A 107 -10.11 29.15 53.24
N ALA A 108 -9.55 28.58 54.32
CA ALA A 108 -8.67 27.42 54.22
C ALA A 108 -9.39 26.21 53.62
N ALA A 109 -10.59 25.87 54.10
CA ALA A 109 -11.39 24.78 53.55
C ALA A 109 -11.79 25.02 52.08
N LEU A 110 -12.08 26.26 51.71
CA LEU A 110 -12.37 26.63 50.32
C LEU A 110 -11.12 26.52 49.43
N ALA A 111 -9.94 26.84 49.95
CA ALA A 111 -8.68 26.66 49.24
C ALA A 111 -8.44 25.16 48.94
N ASP A 112 -8.68 24.28 49.91
CA ASP A 112 -8.59 22.83 49.73
C ASP A 112 -9.59 22.31 48.69
N GLU A 113 -10.85 22.80 48.71
CA GLU A 113 -11.85 22.44 47.69
C GLU A 113 -11.43 22.90 46.29
N CYS A 114 -10.93 24.13 46.16
CA CYS A 114 -10.42 24.64 44.89
C CYS A 114 -9.22 23.82 44.40
N ALA A 115 -8.29 23.45 45.28
CA ALA A 115 -7.14 22.61 44.94
C ALA A 115 -7.59 21.24 44.42
N ALA A 116 -8.54 20.59 45.10
CA ALA A 116 -9.11 19.31 44.65
C ALA A 116 -9.78 19.41 43.27
N LYS A 117 -10.47 20.53 42.96
CA LYS A 117 -11.05 20.75 41.63
C LYS A 117 -10.00 20.97 40.55
N VAL A 118 -8.91 21.70 40.86
CA VAL A 118 -7.78 21.88 39.96
C VAL A 118 -7.09 20.54 39.68
N GLU A 119 -6.94 19.70 40.70
CA GLU A 119 -6.39 18.34 40.56
C GLU A 119 -7.23 17.49 39.60
N VAL A 120 -8.55 17.42 39.80
CA VAL A 120 -9.46 16.69 38.90
C VAL A 120 -9.41 17.24 37.46
N ALA A 121 -9.36 18.56 37.28
CA ALA A 121 -9.22 19.16 35.95
C ALA A 121 -7.88 18.78 35.29
N SER A 122 -6.80 18.69 36.07
CA SER A 122 -5.46 18.34 35.61
C SER A 122 -5.36 16.86 35.25
N GLU A 123 -5.94 15.97 36.05
CA GLU A 123 -6.03 14.53 35.75
C GLU A 123 -6.80 14.27 34.46
N ASN A 124 -7.94 14.95 34.28
CA ASN A 124 -8.72 14.86 33.06
C ASN A 124 -7.93 15.33 31.84
N LEU A 125 -7.21 16.45 31.91
CA LEU A 125 -6.35 16.90 30.81
C LEU A 125 -5.27 15.86 30.51
N ASN A 126 -4.54 15.40 31.53
CA ASN A 126 -3.45 14.43 31.37
C ASN A 126 -3.94 13.13 30.75
N SER A 127 -5.07 12.59 31.21
CA SER A 127 -5.64 11.36 30.64
C SER A 127 -5.96 11.50 29.16
N ASN A 128 -6.57 12.62 28.75
CA ASN A 128 -6.90 12.87 27.34
C ASN A 128 -5.65 13.08 26.47
N LEU A 129 -4.66 13.82 26.97
CA LEU A 129 -3.40 14.02 26.26
C LEU A 129 -2.63 12.70 26.09
N ASN A 130 -2.55 11.88 27.13
CA ASN A 130 -1.89 10.58 27.08
C ASN A 130 -2.58 9.61 26.12
N GLN A 131 -3.92 9.63 26.07
CA GLN A 131 -4.67 8.85 25.09
C GLN A 131 -4.29 9.27 23.66
N GLN A 132 -4.32 10.57 23.37
CA GLN A 132 -3.93 11.09 22.06
C GLN A 132 -2.46 10.78 21.72
N ASP A 133 -1.54 10.84 22.70
CA ASP A 133 -0.13 10.43 22.54
C ASP A 133 -0.02 8.95 22.13
N SER A 134 -0.81 8.07 22.76
CA SER A 134 -0.79 6.64 22.44
C SER A 134 -1.35 6.34 21.05
N GLU A 135 -2.42 7.01 20.65
CA GLU A 135 -3.08 6.83 19.35
C GLU A 135 -2.16 7.30 18.21
N ILE A 136 -1.56 8.48 18.35
CA ILE A 136 -0.65 9.02 17.33
C ILE A 136 0.67 8.25 17.26
N ALA A 137 1.19 7.80 18.40
CA ALA A 137 2.39 6.97 18.43
C ALA A 137 2.16 5.62 17.74
N ALA A 138 1.02 4.97 17.97
CA ALA A 138 0.68 3.71 17.30
C ALA A 138 0.59 3.87 15.77
N LEU A 139 0.05 5.01 15.31
CA LEU A 139 -0.10 5.32 13.90
C LEU A 139 1.26 5.63 13.23
N LEU A 140 2.11 6.44 13.86
CA LEU A 140 3.45 6.76 13.36
C LEU A 140 4.39 5.55 13.39
N ARG A 141 4.21 4.61 14.33
CA ARG A 141 5.04 3.41 14.45
C ARG A 141 5.06 2.56 13.17
N VAL A 142 3.98 2.56 12.40
CA VAL A 142 3.91 1.85 11.10
C VAL A 142 4.90 2.42 10.07
N MET A 143 5.27 3.69 10.24
CA MET A 143 6.24 4.38 9.37
C MET A 143 7.67 4.35 9.93
N GLU A 144 7.83 3.87 11.17
CA GLU A 144 9.11 3.73 11.86
C GLU A 144 9.59 2.29 11.67
N ILE A 145 10.24 2.05 10.53
CA ILE A 145 10.87 0.78 10.22
C ILE A 145 12.32 0.77 10.70
N ASP A 146 12.70 -0.32 11.37
CA ASP A 146 14.09 -0.57 11.76
C ASP A 146 14.89 -1.10 10.56
N GLU A 147 16.20 -0.86 10.56
CA GLU A 147 17.09 -1.42 9.55
C GLU A 147 17.03 -2.96 9.55
N GLY A 148 16.69 -3.55 8.40
CA GLY A 148 16.57 -5.01 8.25
C GLY A 148 15.20 -5.60 8.57
N ASP A 149 14.17 -4.77 8.80
CA ASP A 149 12.78 -5.22 8.91
C ASP A 149 12.12 -5.38 7.54
N ASP A 150 12.40 -6.51 6.87
CA ASP A 150 11.85 -6.83 5.54
C ASP A 150 10.30 -6.83 5.53
N GLU A 151 9.67 -7.22 6.63
CA GLU A 151 8.20 -7.24 6.76
C GLU A 151 7.65 -5.81 6.86
N GLY A 152 8.29 -4.97 7.68
CA GLY A 152 8.01 -3.54 7.79
C GLY A 152 8.17 -2.81 6.45
N GLU A 153 9.26 -3.07 5.71
CA GLU A 153 9.48 -2.50 4.37
C GLU A 153 8.39 -2.91 3.39
N ALA A 154 7.97 -4.18 3.41
CA ALA A 154 6.89 -4.68 2.56
C ALA A 154 5.54 -4.02 2.88
N ILE A 155 5.23 -3.85 4.17
CA ILE A 155 4.02 -3.17 4.63
C ILE A 155 4.05 -1.70 4.24
N LEU A 156 5.15 -0.99 4.52
CA LEU A 156 5.28 0.43 4.24
C LEU A 156 5.22 0.71 2.74
N SER A 157 5.98 -0.04 1.92
CA SER A 157 5.96 0.10 0.45
C SER A 157 4.59 -0.16 -0.17
N SER A 158 3.73 -0.97 0.48
CA SER A 158 2.35 -1.23 0.03
C SER A 158 1.39 -0.06 0.27
N LYS A 159 1.73 0.89 1.16
CA LYS A 159 0.89 2.05 1.46
C LYS A 159 0.87 3.02 0.29
N SER A 160 -0.30 3.61 0.06
CA SER A 160 -0.51 4.62 -0.98
C SER A 160 -0.06 6.01 -0.49
N VAL A 161 0.09 6.95 -1.42
CA VAL A 161 0.43 8.34 -1.07
C VAL A 161 -0.67 8.99 -0.24
N GLU A 162 -1.93 8.68 -0.52
CA GLU A 162 -3.09 9.19 0.23
C GLU A 162 -3.08 8.70 1.68
N TRP A 163 -2.57 7.49 1.92
CA TRP A 163 -2.41 7.00 3.29
C TRP A 163 -1.33 7.81 4.05
N ILE A 164 -0.20 8.10 3.39
CA ILE A 164 0.90 8.89 3.98
C ILE A 164 0.46 10.32 4.27
N ASP A 165 -0.26 10.94 3.34
CA ASP A 165 -0.80 12.29 3.51
C ASP A 165 -1.90 12.30 4.59
N GLY A 166 -2.75 11.27 4.64
CA GLY A 166 -3.76 11.10 5.69
C GLY A 166 -3.16 10.97 7.10
N VAL A 167 -1.97 10.35 7.24
CA VAL A 167 -1.24 10.34 8.52
C VAL A 167 -0.88 11.76 8.95
N TYR A 168 -0.41 12.61 8.03
CA TYR A 168 -0.07 14.00 8.36
C TYR A 168 -1.31 14.81 8.77
N GLU A 169 -2.43 14.64 8.06
CA GLU A 169 -3.70 15.26 8.42
C GLU A 169 -4.14 14.87 9.84
N MET A 170 -3.95 13.60 10.21
CA MET A 170 -4.20 13.13 11.58
C MET A 170 -3.27 13.77 12.61
N VAL A 171 -2.00 14.01 12.28
CA VAL A 171 -1.07 14.75 13.14
C VAL A 171 -1.58 16.18 13.37
N GLU A 172 -1.92 16.90 12.30
CA GLU A 172 -2.46 18.28 12.40
C GLU A 172 -3.78 18.32 13.19
N SER A 173 -4.69 17.38 12.94
CA SER A 173 -5.96 17.27 13.67
C SER A 173 -5.73 17.02 15.16
N THR A 174 -4.80 16.13 15.51
CA THR A 174 -4.46 15.82 16.91
C THR A 174 -3.92 17.06 17.62
N ILE A 175 -3.02 17.82 16.99
CA ILE A 175 -2.51 19.07 17.56
C ILE A 175 -3.62 20.11 17.73
N ALA A 176 -4.54 20.23 16.76
CA ALA A 176 -5.68 21.13 16.87
C ALA A 176 -6.61 20.74 18.04
N ASP A 177 -6.84 19.45 18.24
CA ASP A 177 -7.66 18.96 19.34
C ASP A 177 -6.97 19.13 20.71
N ARG A 178 -5.65 18.99 20.77
CA ARG A 178 -4.86 19.33 21.98
C ARG A 178 -5.03 20.78 22.39
N ARG A 179 -4.99 21.71 21.43
CA ARG A 179 -5.25 23.14 21.70
C ARG A 179 -6.63 23.33 22.32
N LYS A 180 -7.67 22.71 21.74
CA LYS A 180 -9.04 22.77 22.30
C LYS A 180 -9.13 22.19 23.71
N LEU A 181 -8.40 21.11 24.01
CA LEU A 181 -8.36 20.51 25.35
C LEU A 181 -7.69 21.46 26.36
N ILE A 182 -6.58 22.08 25.97
CA ILE A 182 -5.88 23.07 26.81
C ILE A 182 -6.75 24.32 27.02
N ASP A 183 -7.47 24.79 26.00
CA ASP A 183 -8.41 25.91 26.12
C ASP A 183 -9.56 25.58 27.09
N LYS A 184 -10.11 24.36 27.02
CA LYS A 184 -11.12 23.89 27.98
C LYS A 184 -10.56 23.80 29.41
N PHE A 185 -9.31 23.36 29.56
CA PHE A 185 -8.64 23.33 30.85
C PHE A 185 -8.43 24.74 31.39
N ALA A 186 -7.99 25.68 30.56
CA ALA A 186 -7.85 27.09 30.91
C ALA A 186 -9.18 27.70 31.39
N GLN A 187 -10.27 27.42 30.69
CA GLN A 187 -11.62 27.84 31.10
C GLN A 187 -12.02 27.22 32.44
N SER A 188 -11.69 25.95 32.68
CA SER A 188 -11.98 25.27 33.95
C SER A 188 -11.24 25.91 35.12
N LEU A 189 -9.97 26.30 34.93
CA LEU A 189 -9.19 27.03 35.93
C LEU A 189 -9.79 28.41 36.24
N GLU A 190 -10.21 29.15 35.21
CA GLU A 190 -10.87 30.45 35.38
C GLU A 190 -12.23 30.30 36.10
N ASP A 191 -13.00 29.25 35.80
CA ASP A 191 -14.27 28.96 36.48
C ASP A 191 -14.05 28.64 37.97
N ILE A 192 -12.98 27.92 38.32
CA ILE A 192 -12.63 27.64 39.72
C ILE A 192 -12.30 28.94 40.46
N GLU A 193 -11.48 29.83 39.88
CA GLU A 193 -11.10 31.09 40.53
C GLU A 193 -12.26 32.08 40.60
N CYS A 194 -12.99 32.30 39.50
CA CYS A 194 -14.04 33.32 39.41
C CYS A 194 -15.41 32.83 39.91
N ALA A 195 -15.87 31.64 39.52
CA ALA A 195 -17.20 31.17 39.86
C ALA A 195 -17.27 30.49 41.23
N VAL A 196 -16.16 29.88 41.69
CA VAL A 196 -16.11 29.22 43.00
C VAL A 196 -15.44 30.13 44.03
N ARG A 197 -14.13 30.39 43.90
CA ARG A 197 -13.35 31.05 44.96
C ARG A 197 -13.81 32.47 45.21
N LYS A 198 -13.74 33.34 44.19
CA LYS A 198 -14.11 34.76 44.33
C LYS A 198 -15.53 34.94 44.85
N ARG A 199 -16.50 34.28 44.21
CA ARG A 199 -17.92 34.39 44.58
C ARG A 199 -18.16 34.01 46.06
N ARG A 200 -17.59 32.89 46.50
CA ARG A 200 -17.78 32.40 47.87
C ARG A 200 -17.03 33.20 48.91
N ILE A 201 -15.84 33.74 48.59
CA ILE A 201 -15.13 34.67 49.48
C ILE A 201 -15.93 35.98 49.60
N ASP A 202 -16.43 36.53 48.49
CA ASP A 202 -17.26 37.74 48.50
C ASP A 202 -18.53 37.54 49.35
N GLU A 203 -19.20 36.39 49.22
CA GLU A 203 -20.36 36.04 50.04
C GLU A 203 -19.98 35.91 51.52
N ARG A 204 -18.90 35.21 51.86
CA ARG A 204 -18.48 35.03 53.26
C ARG A 204 -18.00 36.35 53.88
N LEU A 205 -17.32 37.23 53.14
CA LEU A 205 -16.89 38.55 53.62
C LEU A 205 -18.09 39.45 53.95
N ARG A 206 -19.19 39.38 53.17
CA ARG A 206 -20.43 40.07 53.50
C ARG A 206 -21.04 39.56 54.80
N SER A 207 -21.17 38.23 54.96
CA SER A 207 -21.67 37.64 56.21
C SER A 207 -20.77 37.95 57.41
N LEU A 208 -19.45 37.92 57.23
CA LEU A 208 -18.50 38.31 58.28
C LEU A 208 -18.68 39.77 58.70
N THR A 209 -18.91 40.67 57.75
CA THR A 209 -19.17 42.09 58.05
C THR A 209 -20.38 42.24 58.97
N GLU A 210 -21.46 41.51 58.69
CA GLU A 210 -22.66 41.48 59.54
C GLU A 210 -22.37 40.89 60.92
N GLU A 211 -21.65 39.77 61.00
CA GLU A 211 -21.24 39.11 62.26
C GLU A 211 -20.38 40.03 63.14
N LEU A 212 -19.39 40.73 62.57
CA LEU A 212 -18.51 41.63 63.31
C LEU A 212 -19.24 42.89 63.81
N LEU A 213 -20.16 43.44 63.01
CA LEU A 213 -21.01 44.56 63.42
C LEU A 213 -21.97 44.15 64.55
N LEU A 214 -22.53 42.93 64.50
CA LEU A 214 -23.41 42.38 65.54
C LEU A 214 -22.67 42.11 66.84
N ALA A 215 -21.42 41.64 66.80
CA ALA A 215 -20.60 41.44 67.98
C ALA A 215 -20.33 42.74 68.75
N ALA A 216 -20.40 43.91 68.09
CA ALA A 216 -20.28 45.25 68.68
C ALA A 216 -19.04 45.41 69.59
N HIS A 217 -17.96 44.71 69.26
CA HIS A 217 -16.65 44.81 69.91
C HIS A 217 -15.81 45.94 69.30
N ALA A 218 -15.88 46.10 67.97
CA ALA A 218 -15.19 47.12 67.20
C ALA A 218 -16.20 48.15 66.64
N ASP A 219 -15.75 49.39 66.44
CA ASP A 219 -16.54 50.40 65.73
C ASP A 219 -16.61 50.08 64.23
N GLN A 220 -17.60 50.64 63.54
CA GLN A 220 -17.83 50.40 62.11
C GLN A 220 -16.58 50.68 61.26
N GLY A 221 -15.84 51.76 61.52
CA GLY A 221 -14.64 52.10 60.75
C GLY A 221 -13.47 51.12 61.00
N SER A 222 -13.43 50.49 62.17
CA SER A 222 -12.49 49.39 62.44
C SER A 222 -12.89 48.10 61.75
N VAL A 223 -14.18 47.75 61.73
CA VAL A 223 -14.69 46.57 60.98
C VAL A 223 -14.43 46.73 59.49
N GLU A 224 -14.72 47.90 58.91
CA GLU A 224 -14.45 48.20 57.50
C GLU A 224 -12.96 48.06 57.15
N ARG A 225 -12.05 48.52 58.02
CA ARG A 225 -10.60 48.34 57.81
C ARG A 225 -10.18 46.87 57.84
N ILE A 226 -10.76 46.06 58.74
CA ILE A 226 -10.50 44.62 58.80
C ILE A 226 -10.97 43.94 57.51
N ILE A 227 -12.21 44.19 57.09
CA ILE A 227 -12.77 43.60 55.87
C ILE A 227 -12.00 44.04 54.63
N CYS A 228 -11.59 45.32 54.54
CA CYS A 228 -10.73 45.81 53.47
C CYS A 228 -9.37 45.09 53.42
N GLY A 229 -8.77 44.82 54.59
CA GLY A 229 -7.54 44.04 54.70
C GLY A 229 -7.71 42.62 54.16
N LEU A 230 -8.74 41.90 54.63
CA LEU A 230 -9.05 40.54 54.18
C LEU A 230 -9.42 40.47 52.69
N THR A 231 -10.14 41.48 52.20
CA THR A 231 -10.46 41.61 50.76
C THR A 231 -9.20 41.81 49.93
N THR A 232 -8.26 42.63 50.41
CA THR A 232 -6.98 42.87 49.73
C THR A 232 -6.14 41.60 49.67
N GLU A 233 -6.08 40.85 50.78
CA GLU A 233 -5.41 39.56 50.84
C GLU A 233 -6.02 38.54 49.87
N ALA A 234 -7.35 38.38 49.89
CA ALA A 234 -8.05 37.48 48.97
C ALA A 234 -7.84 37.86 47.50
N ASN A 235 -7.87 39.16 47.18
CA ASN A 235 -7.59 39.64 45.83
C ASN A 235 -6.14 39.40 45.41
N SER A 236 -5.18 39.52 46.34
CA SER A 236 -3.77 39.19 46.08
C SER A 236 -3.62 37.73 45.69
N VAL A 237 -4.22 36.81 46.45
CA VAL A 237 -4.19 35.37 46.16
C VAL A 237 -4.88 35.05 44.83
N LEU A 238 -6.05 35.63 44.55
CA LEU A 238 -6.74 35.46 43.27
C LEU A 238 -5.89 35.95 42.09
N ALA A 239 -5.20 37.09 42.23
CA ALA A 239 -4.35 37.64 41.18
C ALA A 239 -3.12 36.76 40.92
N GLU A 240 -2.47 36.28 41.98
CA GLU A 240 -1.32 35.39 41.90
C GLU A 240 -1.69 34.06 41.25
N ASN A 241 -2.76 33.40 41.70
CA ASN A 241 -3.25 32.16 41.11
C ASN A 241 -3.61 32.31 39.63
N ARG A 242 -4.33 33.38 39.25
CA ARG A 242 -4.68 33.60 37.84
C ARG A 242 -3.45 33.84 36.98
N LYS A 243 -2.44 34.53 37.51
CA LYS A 243 -1.16 34.70 36.82
C LYS A 243 -0.48 33.34 36.61
N GLU A 244 -0.41 32.50 37.64
CA GLU A 244 0.16 31.15 37.54
C GLU A 244 -0.61 30.26 36.55
N HIS A 245 -1.94 30.33 36.53
CA HIS A 245 -2.77 29.61 35.57
C HIS A 245 -2.49 30.03 34.13
N VAL A 246 -2.39 31.34 33.87
CA VAL A 246 -2.04 31.86 32.54
C VAL A 246 -0.65 31.40 32.12
N GLU A 247 0.35 31.47 33.01
CA GLU A 247 1.70 30.99 32.73
C GLU A 247 1.75 29.48 32.47
N LEU A 248 0.99 28.68 33.23
CA LEU A 248 0.86 27.23 33.03
C LEU A 248 0.24 26.91 31.68
N VAL A 249 -0.89 27.54 31.34
CA VAL A 249 -1.57 27.34 30.04
C VAL A 249 -0.64 27.70 28.89
N GLN A 250 0.10 28.81 29.00
CA GLN A 250 1.06 29.20 27.99
C GLN A 250 2.19 28.17 27.84
N LYS A 251 2.73 27.65 28.94
CA LYS A 251 3.74 26.56 28.92
C LYS A 251 3.19 25.29 28.27
N LEU A 252 1.95 24.92 28.59
CA LEU A 252 1.28 23.77 27.98
C LEU A 252 1.10 23.94 26.48
N LEU A 253 0.66 25.12 26.01
CA LEU A 253 0.53 25.40 24.58
C LEU A 253 1.88 25.32 23.86
N THR A 254 2.97 25.80 24.47
CA THR A 254 4.31 25.68 23.89
C THR A 254 4.74 24.22 23.80
N ILE A 255 4.77 23.51 24.93
CA ILE A 255 5.34 22.16 25.00
C ILE A 255 4.44 21.14 24.30
N ARG A 256 3.15 21.11 24.65
CA ARG A 256 2.21 20.06 24.20
C ARG A 256 1.60 20.31 22.82
N CYS A 257 1.76 21.51 22.26
CA CYS A 257 1.29 21.81 20.91
C CYS A 257 2.41 22.26 19.97
N ASN A 258 3.22 23.25 20.32
CA ASN A 258 4.22 23.78 19.37
C ASN A 258 5.41 22.82 19.22
N ASP A 259 6.06 22.46 20.32
CA ASP A 259 7.26 21.61 20.30
C ASP A 259 6.88 20.20 19.83
N GLU A 260 5.76 19.68 20.34
CA GLU A 260 5.25 18.37 19.95
C GLU A 260 4.82 18.31 18.48
N LYS A 261 4.26 19.40 17.93
CA LYS A 261 3.98 19.47 16.48
C LYS A 261 5.27 19.31 15.68
N VAL A 262 6.34 20.01 16.06
CA VAL A 262 7.64 19.88 15.39
C VAL A 262 8.13 18.43 15.47
N SER A 263 8.10 17.82 16.65
CA SER A 263 8.55 16.43 16.85
C SER A 263 7.75 15.42 16.01
N LEU A 264 6.41 15.52 16.01
CA LEU A 264 5.55 14.62 15.24
C LEU A 264 5.70 14.83 13.74
N THR A 265 5.84 16.07 13.28
CA THR A 265 6.12 16.39 11.86
C THR A 265 7.46 15.82 11.44
N GLU A 266 8.52 15.93 12.26
CA GLU A 266 9.82 15.32 11.96
C GLU A 266 9.75 13.80 11.88
N ARG A 267 9.02 13.15 12.81
CA ARG A 267 8.78 11.69 12.76
C ARG A 267 8.06 11.29 11.48
N TRP A 268 7.01 12.02 11.10
CA TRP A 268 6.30 11.79 9.85
C TRP A 268 7.19 12.00 8.62
N GLU A 269 7.98 13.08 8.56
CA GLU A 269 8.89 13.32 7.43
C GLU A 269 9.94 12.22 7.29
N ARG A 270 10.51 11.73 8.41
CA ARG A 270 11.40 10.56 8.39
C ARG A 270 10.70 9.32 7.85
N GLY A 271 9.49 9.03 8.34
CA GLY A 271 8.70 7.89 7.86
C GLY A 271 8.29 8.02 6.39
N ARG A 272 7.97 9.23 5.93
CA ARG A 272 7.68 9.54 4.52
C ARG A 272 8.92 9.33 3.64
N HIS A 273 10.09 9.73 4.13
CA HIS A 273 11.35 9.46 3.44
C HIS A 273 11.61 7.95 3.34
N ALA A 274 11.48 7.21 4.45
CA ALA A 274 11.61 5.76 4.47
C ALA A 274 10.64 5.09 3.49
N TRP A 275 9.38 5.52 3.46
CA TRP A 275 8.38 5.06 2.50
C TRP A 275 8.81 5.28 1.04
N ARG A 276 9.34 6.46 0.71
CA ARG A 276 9.88 6.74 -0.63
C ARG A 276 11.04 5.82 -0.98
N THR A 277 11.99 5.64 -0.06
CA THR A 277 13.15 4.76 -0.26
C THR A 277 12.71 3.32 -0.50
N CYS A 278 11.84 2.76 0.35
CA CYS A 278 11.35 1.39 0.17
C CYS A 278 10.64 1.19 -1.18
N ARG A 279 9.84 2.17 -1.62
CA ARG A 279 9.15 2.09 -2.93
C ARG A 279 10.12 2.21 -4.09
N HIS A 280 11.11 3.10 -3.98
CA HIS A 280 12.18 3.25 -4.96
C HIS A 280 12.92 1.92 -5.14
N ASP A 281 13.40 1.34 -4.03
CA ASP A 281 14.18 0.11 -4.06
C ASP A 281 13.34 -1.08 -4.54
N ARG A 282 12.07 -1.13 -4.16
CA ARG A 282 11.13 -2.14 -4.68
C ARG A 282 10.90 -2.01 -6.18
N ALA A 283 10.76 -0.81 -6.72
CA ALA A 283 10.60 -0.59 -8.16
C ALA A 283 11.85 -1.05 -8.93
N MET A 284 13.03 -0.72 -8.41
CA MET A 284 14.32 -1.11 -8.98
C MET A 284 14.51 -2.64 -8.96
N ARG A 285 14.26 -3.27 -7.80
CA ARG A 285 14.31 -4.73 -7.67
C ARG A 285 13.32 -5.41 -8.61
N GLY A 286 12.07 -4.92 -8.69
CA GLY A 286 11.06 -5.47 -9.58
C GLY A 286 11.43 -5.38 -11.07
N ALA A 287 12.03 -4.27 -11.49
CA ALA A 287 12.53 -4.14 -12.87
C ALA A 287 13.68 -5.12 -13.16
N LEU A 288 14.64 -5.24 -12.25
CA LEU A 288 15.76 -6.19 -12.37
C LEU A 288 15.29 -7.65 -12.36
N GLU A 289 14.34 -8.01 -11.51
CA GLU A 289 13.74 -9.34 -11.46
C GLU A 289 13.03 -9.67 -12.77
N ARG A 290 12.33 -8.71 -13.37
CA ARG A 290 11.67 -8.90 -14.68
C ARG A 290 12.69 -9.11 -15.80
N ILE A 291 13.79 -8.35 -15.82
CA ILE A 291 14.90 -8.52 -16.78
C ILE A 291 15.61 -9.87 -16.61
N ARG A 292 15.73 -10.36 -15.37
CA ARG A 292 16.28 -11.70 -15.08
C ARG A 292 15.26 -12.81 -15.30
N GLY A 293 14.02 -12.47 -15.58
CA GLY A 293 12.93 -13.39 -15.83
C GLY A 293 12.95 -14.00 -17.25
N PRO A 294 12.05 -14.97 -17.50
CA PRO A 294 11.97 -15.66 -18.78
C PRO A 294 11.53 -14.74 -19.93
N GLU A 295 10.92 -13.59 -19.66
CA GLU A 295 10.55 -12.62 -20.69
C GLU A 295 11.75 -12.09 -21.49
N PHE A 296 12.92 -11.95 -20.83
CA PHE A 296 14.14 -11.43 -21.45
C PHE A 296 15.22 -12.49 -21.62
N GLN A 297 15.42 -13.37 -20.62
CA GLN A 297 16.52 -14.35 -20.62
C GLN A 297 16.23 -15.58 -21.48
N ASP A 298 14.98 -16.08 -21.47
CA ASP A 298 14.57 -17.26 -22.24
C ASP A 298 13.15 -17.07 -22.81
N PRO A 299 13.00 -16.20 -23.82
CA PRO A 299 11.69 -15.79 -24.33
C PRO A 299 10.92 -17.01 -24.87
N PRO A 300 9.73 -17.33 -24.33
CA PRO A 300 8.99 -18.54 -24.72
C PRO A 300 8.67 -18.60 -26.23
N GLU A 301 8.50 -17.44 -26.87
CA GLU A 301 8.29 -17.34 -28.31
C GLU A 301 9.53 -17.75 -29.10
N LEU A 302 10.72 -17.39 -28.62
CA LEU A 302 11.99 -17.74 -29.26
C LEU A 302 12.25 -19.24 -29.15
N VAL A 303 11.96 -19.83 -27.98
CA VAL A 303 12.03 -21.29 -27.75
C VAL A 303 11.15 -22.03 -28.76
N ARG A 304 9.90 -21.58 -28.97
CA ARG A 304 8.99 -22.18 -29.96
C ARG A 304 9.53 -22.10 -31.39
N VAL A 305 10.18 -20.99 -31.76
CA VAL A 305 10.82 -20.88 -33.08
C VAL A 305 11.97 -21.87 -33.21
N PHE A 306 12.79 -22.05 -32.16
CA PHE A 306 13.85 -23.06 -32.18
C PHE A 306 13.32 -24.49 -32.26
N ASP A 307 12.23 -24.81 -31.58
CA ASP A 307 11.56 -26.11 -31.70
C ASP A 307 11.05 -26.32 -33.14
N PHE A 308 10.42 -25.31 -33.73
CA PHE A 308 9.95 -25.38 -35.12
C PHE A 308 11.11 -25.52 -36.13
N VAL A 309 12.24 -24.86 -35.90
CA VAL A 309 13.48 -25.05 -36.70
C VAL A 309 13.94 -26.50 -36.64
N LYS A 310 13.97 -27.09 -35.44
CA LYS A 310 14.41 -28.47 -35.22
C LYS A 310 13.48 -29.47 -35.90
N GLU A 311 12.17 -29.28 -35.79
CA GLU A 311 11.17 -30.10 -36.47
C GLU A 311 11.32 -30.01 -37.99
N SER A 312 11.44 -28.79 -38.52
CA SER A 312 11.61 -28.54 -39.96
C SER A 312 12.89 -29.18 -40.51
N GLN A 313 14.01 -29.05 -39.78
CA GLN A 313 15.26 -29.73 -40.13
C GLN A 313 15.10 -31.25 -40.19
N THR A 314 14.40 -31.82 -39.20
CA THR A 314 14.20 -33.26 -39.11
C THR A 314 13.36 -33.77 -40.28
N ASP A 315 12.24 -33.10 -40.59
CA ASP A 315 11.38 -33.43 -41.74
C ASP A 315 12.16 -33.35 -43.07
N LEU A 316 12.86 -32.24 -43.31
CA LEU A 316 13.64 -32.02 -44.52
C LEU A 316 14.72 -33.10 -44.72
N LEU A 317 15.44 -33.46 -43.65
CA LEU A 317 16.45 -34.51 -43.70
C LEU A 317 15.84 -35.89 -43.97
N GLN A 318 14.68 -36.21 -43.38
CA GLN A 318 13.97 -37.46 -43.65
C GLN A 318 13.48 -37.53 -45.10
N ARG A 319 12.93 -36.44 -45.65
CA ARG A 319 12.50 -36.37 -47.05
C ARG A 319 13.67 -36.53 -48.02
N ARG A 320 14.81 -35.86 -47.77
CA ARG A 320 16.04 -36.04 -48.55
C ARG A 320 16.55 -37.47 -48.50
N LEU A 321 16.62 -38.05 -47.30
CA LEU A 321 17.07 -39.42 -47.12
C LEU A 321 16.17 -40.40 -47.87
N LYS A 322 14.85 -40.22 -47.81
CA LYS A 322 13.89 -41.06 -48.54
C LYS A 322 14.15 -41.06 -50.04
N ILE A 323 14.33 -39.89 -50.66
CA ILE A 323 14.65 -39.79 -52.09
C ILE A 323 15.96 -40.53 -52.41
N LEU A 324 17.00 -40.32 -51.60
CA LEU A 324 18.29 -40.98 -51.82
C LEU A 324 18.21 -42.51 -51.67
N LEU A 325 17.44 -43.00 -50.71
CA LEU A 325 17.19 -44.44 -50.51
C LEU A 325 16.38 -45.03 -51.65
N GLU A 326 15.34 -44.33 -52.12
CA GLU A 326 14.52 -44.75 -53.25
C GLU A 326 15.37 -44.97 -54.50
N ILE A 327 16.33 -44.09 -54.80
CA ILE A 327 17.23 -44.26 -55.95
C ILE A 327 18.23 -45.40 -55.70
N ARG A 328 18.80 -45.49 -54.50
CA ARG A 328 19.78 -46.53 -54.14
C ARG A 328 19.19 -47.93 -54.29
N ASP A 329 17.94 -48.10 -53.91
CA ASP A 329 17.27 -49.40 -53.85
C ASP A 329 16.66 -49.82 -55.22
N LEU A 330 16.83 -49.01 -56.26
CA LEU A 330 16.45 -49.39 -57.63
C LEU A 330 17.33 -50.51 -58.16
N ALA A 331 16.71 -51.49 -58.82
CA ALA A 331 17.44 -52.45 -59.62
C ALA A 331 18.17 -51.75 -60.78
N ALA A 332 19.30 -52.30 -61.22
CA ALA A 332 20.09 -51.73 -62.32
C ALA A 332 19.31 -51.62 -63.66
N SER A 333 18.27 -52.44 -63.85
CA SER A 333 17.34 -52.32 -64.99
C SER A 333 16.53 -51.03 -64.95
N ASP A 334 16.18 -50.57 -63.75
CA ASP A 334 15.20 -49.52 -63.49
C ASP A 334 15.85 -48.16 -63.25
N LEU A 335 17.18 -48.12 -63.06
CA LEU A 335 17.98 -46.91 -62.94
C LEU A 335 18.14 -46.20 -64.29
N THR A 336 17.06 -45.55 -64.72
CA THR A 336 17.00 -44.78 -65.97
C THR A 336 17.37 -43.30 -65.73
N GLY A 337 17.88 -42.64 -66.78
CA GLY A 337 18.28 -41.23 -66.71
C GLY A 337 17.12 -40.31 -66.30
N ALA A 338 15.90 -40.64 -66.72
CA ALA A 338 14.69 -39.90 -66.34
C ALA A 338 14.41 -39.98 -64.83
N ARG A 339 14.61 -41.15 -64.19
CA ARG A 339 14.40 -41.30 -62.75
C ARG A 339 15.47 -40.59 -61.92
N THR A 340 16.74 -40.68 -62.34
CA THR A 340 17.83 -39.96 -61.67
C THR A 340 17.68 -38.45 -61.80
N GLN A 341 17.21 -37.97 -62.96
CA GLN A 341 16.94 -36.55 -63.19
C GLN A 341 15.77 -36.06 -62.33
N ALA A 342 14.65 -36.78 -62.31
CA ALA A 342 13.49 -36.42 -61.48
C ALA A 342 13.85 -36.33 -59.99
N ALA A 343 14.66 -37.28 -59.50
CA ALA A 343 15.07 -37.27 -58.11
C ALA A 343 16.09 -36.14 -57.80
N MET A 344 16.93 -35.77 -58.76
CA MET A 344 17.79 -34.59 -58.66
C MET A 344 16.97 -33.30 -58.58
N GLU A 345 15.95 -33.16 -59.42
CA GLU A 345 15.01 -32.02 -59.39
C GLU A 345 14.31 -31.94 -58.04
N SER A 346 13.79 -33.06 -57.51
CA SER A 346 13.18 -33.08 -56.18
C SER A 346 14.15 -32.69 -55.06
N LEU A 347 15.43 -33.08 -55.13
CA LEU A 347 16.44 -32.66 -54.15
C LEU A 347 16.76 -31.17 -54.23
N ILE A 348 16.74 -30.58 -55.44
CA ILE A 348 16.92 -29.13 -55.65
C ILE A 348 15.72 -28.38 -55.08
N GLU A 349 14.49 -28.82 -55.39
CA GLU A 349 13.26 -28.24 -54.85
C GLU A 349 13.23 -28.26 -53.32
N LEU A 350 13.64 -29.38 -52.70
CA LEU A 350 13.80 -29.46 -51.24
C LEU A 350 14.88 -28.51 -50.69
N GLY A 351 15.89 -28.18 -51.48
CA GLY A 351 16.90 -27.17 -51.16
C GLY A 351 16.29 -25.77 -51.10
N ASP A 352 15.52 -25.42 -52.14
CA ASP A 352 14.86 -24.11 -52.24
C ASP A 352 13.74 -23.96 -51.19
N GLU A 353 12.99 -25.03 -50.89
CA GLU A 353 12.00 -25.09 -49.81
C GLU A 353 12.66 -24.86 -48.45
N ALA A 354 13.81 -25.50 -48.20
CA ALA A 354 14.56 -25.35 -46.95
C ALA A 354 15.07 -23.91 -46.77
N GLU A 355 15.68 -23.33 -47.81
CA GLU A 355 16.17 -21.95 -47.79
C GLU A 355 15.05 -20.94 -47.48
N LYS A 356 13.90 -21.10 -48.13
CA LYS A 356 12.71 -20.28 -47.85
C LYS A 356 12.22 -20.45 -46.42
N THR A 357 12.15 -21.69 -45.93
CA THR A 357 11.68 -21.99 -44.57
C THR A 357 12.60 -21.41 -43.50
N TYR A 358 13.91 -21.58 -43.66
CA TYR A 358 14.90 -21.00 -42.74
C TYR A 358 14.92 -19.47 -42.80
N SER A 359 14.68 -18.85 -43.96
CA SER A 359 14.52 -17.39 -44.07
C SER A 359 13.33 -16.90 -43.23
N VAL A 360 12.17 -17.54 -43.37
CA VAL A 360 10.96 -17.17 -42.61
C VAL A 360 11.18 -17.33 -41.09
N GLN A 361 11.85 -18.42 -40.69
CA GLN A 361 12.22 -18.64 -39.29
C GLN A 361 13.22 -17.59 -38.79
N GLY A 362 14.21 -17.24 -39.62
CA GLY A 362 15.18 -16.19 -39.32
C GLY A 362 14.53 -14.81 -39.13
N GLU A 363 13.55 -14.45 -39.96
CA GLU A 363 12.75 -13.24 -39.79
C GLU A 363 11.90 -13.28 -38.52
N ALA A 364 11.35 -14.45 -38.16
CA ALA A 364 10.60 -14.60 -36.91
C ALA A 364 11.50 -14.36 -35.69
N MET A 365 12.73 -14.89 -35.70
CA MET A 365 13.72 -14.62 -34.66
C MET A 365 14.04 -13.12 -34.56
N ASP A 366 14.21 -12.40 -35.68
CA ASP A 366 14.46 -10.96 -35.66
C ASP A 366 13.28 -10.17 -35.08
N ARG A 367 12.05 -10.54 -35.44
CA ARG A 367 10.85 -9.88 -34.90
C ARG A 367 10.77 -10.03 -33.38
N ILE A 368 11.03 -11.22 -32.86
CA ILE A 368 11.04 -11.48 -31.41
C ILE A 368 12.16 -10.68 -30.73
N ARG A 369 13.37 -10.68 -31.31
CA ARG A 369 14.51 -9.88 -30.84
C ARG A 369 14.15 -8.39 -30.75
N CYS A 370 13.61 -7.80 -31.82
CA CYS A 370 13.15 -6.41 -31.82
C CYS A 370 12.05 -6.15 -30.79
N ARG A 371 11.12 -7.10 -30.61
CA ARG A 371 10.05 -6.98 -29.60
C ARG A 371 10.62 -6.95 -28.17
N ILE A 372 11.64 -7.73 -27.88
CA ILE A 372 12.30 -7.73 -26.56
C ILE A 372 13.04 -6.41 -26.32
N GLU A 373 13.69 -5.85 -27.34
CA GLU A 373 14.29 -4.50 -27.27
C GLU A 373 13.22 -3.43 -26.99
N GLU A 374 12.05 -3.51 -27.62
CA GLU A 374 10.91 -2.63 -27.33
C GLU A 374 10.42 -2.79 -25.89
N LEU A 375 10.23 -4.03 -25.43
CA LEU A 375 9.80 -4.30 -24.06
C LEU A 375 10.77 -3.77 -23.02
N GLY A 376 12.08 -3.86 -23.27
CA GLY A 376 13.07 -3.29 -22.35
C GLY A 376 13.10 -1.77 -22.35
N ARG A 377 12.81 -1.11 -23.49
CA ARG A 377 12.56 0.34 -23.53
C ARG A 377 11.30 0.72 -22.76
N GLU A 378 10.19 0.01 -22.98
CA GLU A 378 8.94 0.21 -22.25
C GLU A 378 9.13 0.03 -20.73
N LEU A 379 9.87 -1.01 -20.31
CA LEU A 379 10.20 -1.26 -18.91
C LEU A 379 11.04 -0.12 -18.30
N ARG A 380 12.06 0.33 -19.03
CA ARG A 380 12.88 1.48 -18.62
C ARG A 380 12.01 2.72 -18.44
N ASP A 381 11.17 3.06 -19.42
CA ASP A 381 10.34 4.26 -19.37
C ASP A 381 9.30 4.19 -18.24
N GLN A 382 8.73 3.00 -17.98
CA GLN A 382 7.88 2.75 -16.81
C GLN A 382 8.65 2.94 -15.50
N LEU A 383 9.87 2.44 -15.41
CA LEU A 383 10.72 2.61 -14.23
C LEU A 383 11.04 4.10 -14.00
N VAL A 384 11.40 4.84 -15.05
CA VAL A 384 11.63 6.30 -14.96
C VAL A 384 10.39 7.00 -14.42
N ALA A 385 9.21 6.74 -15.00
CA ALA A 385 7.96 7.36 -14.54
C ALA A 385 7.66 7.04 -13.07
N VAL A 386 7.93 5.81 -12.62
CA VAL A 386 7.75 5.41 -11.22
C VAL A 386 8.74 6.12 -10.30
N ILE A 387 10.02 6.21 -10.68
CA ILE A 387 11.06 6.91 -9.89
C ILE A 387 10.74 8.40 -9.80
N GLU A 388 10.31 9.03 -10.89
CA GLU A 388 9.87 10.43 -10.91
C GLU A 388 8.67 10.67 -10.00
N GLN A 389 7.69 9.77 -10.01
CA GLN A 389 6.52 9.86 -9.15
C GLN A 389 6.87 9.71 -7.66
N ILE A 390 7.85 8.87 -7.33
CA ILE A 390 8.31 8.67 -5.94
C ILE A 390 9.14 9.87 -5.45
N ASP A 391 9.97 10.47 -6.32
CA ASP A 391 10.86 11.62 -6.05
C ASP A 391 11.77 11.40 -4.81
N CYS A 392 12.43 10.24 -4.74
CA CYS A 392 13.39 9.93 -3.67
C CYS A 392 14.81 10.41 -4.00
N ARG A 393 15.01 11.73 -4.12
CA ARG A 393 16.32 12.30 -4.52
C ARG A 393 17.53 11.84 -3.70
N PRO A 394 17.45 11.66 -2.37
CA PRO A 394 18.60 11.15 -1.61
C PRO A 394 19.05 9.76 -2.07
N SER A 395 18.13 8.93 -2.60
CA SER A 395 18.43 7.60 -3.14
C SER A 395 19.02 7.65 -4.55
N TRP A 396 19.03 8.81 -5.22
CA TRP A 396 19.57 8.94 -6.58
C TRP A 396 21.11 9.02 -6.61
N GLY A 397 21.76 9.25 -5.46
CA GLY A 397 23.22 9.34 -5.39
C GLY A 397 23.78 10.50 -6.23
N GLU A 398 24.64 10.19 -7.19
CA GLU A 398 25.26 11.18 -8.09
C GLU A 398 24.39 11.55 -9.30
N HIS A 399 23.25 10.87 -9.49
CA HIS A 399 22.38 11.03 -10.63
C HIS A 399 21.46 12.25 -10.49
N LEU A 400 21.35 13.05 -11.55
CA LEU A 400 20.57 14.29 -11.57
C LEU A 400 19.12 14.07 -12.00
N THR A 401 18.85 13.02 -12.77
CA THR A 401 17.53 12.71 -13.30
C THR A 401 17.13 11.28 -12.99
N ALA A 402 15.81 11.03 -12.91
CA ALA A 402 15.27 9.68 -12.76
C ALA A 402 15.67 8.76 -13.92
N ALA A 403 15.85 9.32 -15.12
CA ALA A 403 16.37 8.60 -16.28
C ALA A 403 17.78 8.07 -16.02
N ASP A 404 18.68 8.89 -15.49
CA ASP A 404 20.06 8.48 -15.17
C ASP A 404 20.08 7.36 -14.12
N VAL A 405 19.20 7.43 -13.11
CA VAL A 405 19.07 6.41 -12.06
C VAL A 405 18.57 5.09 -12.65
N ALA A 406 17.51 5.13 -13.46
CA ALA A 406 16.98 3.95 -14.13
C ALA A 406 18.05 3.34 -15.05
N ASP A 407 18.75 4.15 -15.83
CA ASP A 407 19.82 3.70 -16.72
C ASP A 407 20.95 3.02 -15.95
N ALA A 408 21.42 3.63 -14.86
CA ALA A 408 22.47 3.06 -14.03
C ALA A 408 22.08 1.70 -13.46
N ALA A 409 20.80 1.48 -13.16
CA ALA A 409 20.32 0.24 -12.60
C ALA A 409 20.04 -0.86 -13.62
N VAL A 410 19.42 -0.54 -14.76
CA VAL A 410 18.92 -1.59 -15.69
C VAL A 410 19.70 -1.69 -17.00
N SER A 411 20.41 -0.65 -17.43
CA SER A 411 20.96 -0.62 -18.80
C SER A 411 22.03 -1.67 -19.03
N SER A 412 22.96 -1.87 -18.09
CA SER A 412 23.98 -2.93 -18.19
C SER A 412 23.34 -4.30 -18.42
N GLU A 413 22.28 -4.60 -17.68
CA GLU A 413 21.62 -5.89 -17.67
C GLU A 413 20.78 -6.10 -18.93
N LEU A 414 20.09 -5.05 -19.38
CA LEU A 414 19.39 -5.05 -20.67
C LEU A 414 20.37 -5.24 -21.83
N TYR A 415 21.50 -4.52 -21.84
CA TYR A 415 22.53 -4.68 -22.88
C TYR A 415 23.11 -6.09 -22.90
N ALA A 416 23.34 -6.70 -21.74
CA ALA A 416 23.79 -8.09 -21.66
C ALA A 416 22.76 -9.05 -22.27
N CYS A 417 21.46 -8.86 -21.97
CA CYS A 417 20.38 -9.65 -22.54
C CYS A 417 20.29 -9.50 -24.06
N TYR A 418 20.34 -8.26 -24.56
CA TYR A 418 20.28 -7.98 -26.00
C TYR A 418 21.48 -8.58 -26.74
N ALA A 419 22.69 -8.42 -26.20
CA ALA A 419 23.90 -8.99 -26.78
C ALA A 419 23.83 -10.53 -26.84
N GLN A 420 23.27 -11.17 -25.82
CA GLN A 420 23.05 -12.62 -25.82
C GLN A 420 22.05 -13.05 -26.89
N LEU A 421 20.90 -12.35 -27.00
CA LEU A 421 19.88 -12.62 -28.02
C LEU A 421 20.42 -12.41 -29.44
N ASP A 422 21.12 -11.31 -29.68
CA ASP A 422 21.77 -11.00 -30.96
C ASP A 422 22.74 -12.09 -31.37
N CYS A 423 23.58 -12.53 -30.42
CA CYS A 423 24.55 -13.59 -30.62
C CYS A 423 23.85 -14.92 -30.95
N MET A 424 22.81 -15.29 -30.22
CA MET A 424 22.03 -16.50 -30.45
C MET A 424 21.34 -16.51 -31.81
N VAL A 425 20.63 -15.43 -32.16
CA VAL A 425 19.92 -15.31 -33.43
C VAL A 425 20.89 -15.33 -34.61
N SER A 426 21.97 -14.55 -34.53
CA SER A 426 22.98 -14.47 -35.61
C SER A 426 23.68 -15.81 -35.83
N LYS A 427 24.14 -16.47 -34.75
CA LYS A 427 24.80 -17.79 -34.85
C LYS A 427 23.87 -18.86 -35.38
N SER A 428 22.59 -18.83 -34.99
CA SER A 428 21.60 -19.81 -35.43
C SER A 428 21.34 -19.69 -36.92
N LYS A 429 21.17 -18.46 -37.43
CA LYS A 429 21.03 -18.19 -38.87
C LYS A 429 22.26 -18.61 -39.66
N GLU A 430 23.45 -18.21 -39.20
CA GLU A 430 24.72 -18.59 -39.85
C GLU A 430 24.83 -20.13 -39.92
N LYS A 431 24.53 -20.81 -38.82
CA LYS A 431 24.61 -22.26 -38.74
C LYS A 431 23.58 -22.95 -39.64
N LEU A 432 22.35 -22.43 -39.71
CA LEU A 432 21.30 -22.93 -40.60
C LEU A 432 21.72 -22.81 -42.07
N CYS A 433 22.16 -21.61 -42.48
CA CYS A 433 22.63 -21.37 -43.85
C CYS A 433 23.82 -22.27 -44.21
N LYS A 434 24.80 -22.40 -43.30
CA LYS A 434 25.96 -23.27 -43.52
C LYS A 434 25.58 -24.74 -43.65
N LEU A 435 24.76 -25.24 -42.72
CA LEU A 435 24.30 -26.64 -42.75
C LEU A 435 23.52 -26.93 -44.03
N GLU A 436 22.64 -26.02 -44.44
CA GLU A 436 21.87 -26.18 -45.67
C GLU A 436 22.78 -26.19 -46.91
N GLY A 437 23.73 -25.25 -47.00
CA GLY A 437 24.73 -25.24 -48.08
C GLY A 437 25.57 -26.52 -48.15
N GLU A 438 25.99 -27.06 -47.00
CA GLU A 438 26.69 -28.34 -46.93
C GLU A 438 25.81 -29.51 -47.41
N GLN A 439 24.53 -29.54 -46.99
CA GLN A 439 23.60 -30.60 -47.38
C GLN A 439 23.24 -30.53 -48.88
N ARG A 440 22.99 -29.33 -49.40
CA ARG A 440 22.73 -29.11 -50.84
C ARG A 440 23.92 -29.57 -51.69
N THR A 441 25.14 -29.25 -51.26
CA THR A 441 26.37 -29.70 -51.93
C THR A 441 26.51 -31.22 -51.93
N ARG A 442 26.23 -31.87 -50.79
CA ARG A 442 26.27 -33.34 -50.66
C ARG A 442 25.21 -34.01 -51.52
N CYS A 443 23.97 -33.52 -51.49
CA CYS A 443 22.87 -34.03 -52.29
C CYS A 443 23.15 -33.87 -53.79
N SER A 444 23.66 -32.70 -54.21
CA SER A 444 24.07 -32.46 -55.60
C SER A 444 25.15 -33.43 -56.05
N ARG A 445 26.19 -33.65 -55.23
CA ARG A 445 27.26 -34.62 -55.57
C ARG A 445 26.75 -36.05 -55.71
N VAL A 446 25.84 -36.48 -54.83
CA VAL A 446 25.23 -37.81 -54.93
C VAL A 446 24.36 -37.91 -56.18
N ALA A 447 23.57 -36.88 -56.48
CA ALA A 447 22.75 -36.83 -57.68
C ALA A 447 23.60 -36.88 -58.96
N SER A 448 24.72 -36.15 -59.03
CA SER A 448 25.66 -36.21 -60.15
C SER A 448 26.22 -37.63 -60.36
N LEU A 449 26.66 -38.29 -59.29
CA LEU A 449 27.13 -39.68 -59.36
C LEU A 449 26.03 -40.64 -59.85
N MET A 450 24.78 -40.41 -59.46
CA MET A 450 23.65 -41.22 -59.92
C MET A 450 23.37 -41.03 -61.42
N VAL A 451 23.46 -39.79 -61.92
CA VAL A 451 23.32 -39.49 -63.35
C VAL A 451 24.46 -40.13 -64.15
N GLU A 452 25.70 -40.04 -63.67
CA GLU A 452 26.85 -40.71 -64.30
C GLU A 452 26.67 -42.23 -64.35
N ALA A 453 26.23 -42.84 -63.25
CA ALA A 453 25.98 -44.28 -63.16
C ALA A 453 24.86 -44.73 -64.12
N SER A 454 23.76 -43.96 -64.21
CA SER A 454 22.67 -44.25 -65.14
C SER A 454 23.13 -44.14 -66.60
N THR A 455 23.91 -43.10 -66.92
CA THR A 455 24.47 -42.92 -68.27
C THR A 455 25.40 -44.08 -68.65
N ALA A 456 26.27 -44.50 -67.75
CA ALA A 456 27.16 -45.65 -67.97
C ALA A 456 26.37 -46.97 -68.16
N LEU A 457 25.30 -47.18 -67.39
CA LEU A 457 24.41 -48.34 -67.54
C LEU A 457 23.70 -48.35 -68.89
N GLU A 458 23.21 -47.21 -69.37
CA GLU A 458 22.58 -47.12 -70.69
C GLU A 458 23.57 -47.39 -71.83
N VAL A 459 24.81 -46.92 -71.71
CA VAL A 459 25.89 -47.27 -72.66
C VAL A 459 26.15 -48.78 -72.65
N MET A 460 26.26 -49.41 -71.48
CA MET A 460 26.45 -50.86 -71.37
C MET A 460 25.26 -51.65 -71.92
N LYS A 461 24.02 -51.22 -71.66
CA LYS A 461 22.81 -51.84 -72.24
C LYS A 461 22.84 -51.77 -73.77
N THR A 462 23.19 -50.62 -74.33
CA THR A 462 23.29 -50.42 -75.77
C THR A 462 24.40 -51.28 -76.39
N GLN A 463 25.57 -51.34 -75.76
CA GLN A 463 26.68 -52.21 -76.18
C GLN A 463 26.27 -53.68 -76.13
N LYS A 464 25.62 -54.13 -75.05
CA LYS A 464 25.10 -55.50 -74.94
C LYS A 464 24.09 -55.80 -76.05
N GLN A 465 23.16 -54.89 -76.33
CA GLN A 465 22.18 -55.06 -77.40
C GLN A 465 22.85 -55.14 -78.78
N ASN A 466 23.86 -54.31 -79.03
CA ASN A 466 24.64 -54.37 -80.26
C ASN A 466 25.40 -55.69 -80.39
N MET A 467 26.04 -56.18 -79.32
CA MET A 467 26.69 -57.49 -79.33
C MET A 467 25.69 -58.63 -79.57
N VAL A 468 24.52 -58.60 -78.95
CA VAL A 468 23.47 -59.61 -79.16
C VAL A 468 22.98 -59.58 -80.61
N THR A 469 22.67 -58.41 -81.15
CA THR A 469 22.21 -58.28 -82.55
C THR A 469 23.30 -58.66 -83.56
N GLU A 470 24.57 -58.36 -83.28
CA GLU A 470 25.70 -58.79 -84.11
C GLU A 470 25.91 -60.30 -84.03
N HIS A 471 25.81 -60.89 -82.83
CA HIS A 471 25.87 -62.34 -82.63
C HIS A 471 24.71 -63.05 -83.34
N ASP A 472 23.49 -62.52 -83.25
CA ASP A 472 22.32 -63.03 -83.97
C ASP A 472 22.52 -62.95 -85.49
N LYS A 473 23.11 -61.85 -86.00
CA LYS A 473 23.49 -61.74 -87.42
C LYS A 473 24.52 -62.78 -87.82
N LYS A 474 25.57 -62.99 -87.02
CA LYS A 474 26.59 -64.02 -87.25
C LYS A 474 25.99 -65.43 -87.22
N LEU A 475 25.13 -65.72 -86.26
CA LEU A 475 24.40 -66.99 -86.16
C LEU A 475 23.50 -67.22 -87.38
N ARG A 476 22.74 -66.21 -87.82
CA ARG A 476 21.93 -66.31 -89.04
C ARG A 476 22.79 -66.55 -90.28
N LYS A 477 23.92 -65.86 -90.40
CA LYS A 477 24.88 -66.06 -91.49
C LYS A 477 25.42 -67.49 -91.49
N HIS A 478 25.88 -67.99 -90.35
CA HIS A 478 26.36 -69.37 -90.24
C HIS A 478 25.27 -70.42 -90.48
N ARG A 479 24.03 -70.17 -90.06
CA ARG A 479 22.89 -71.06 -90.41
C ARG A 479 22.65 -71.08 -91.91
N ALA A 480 22.63 -69.92 -92.56
CA ALA A 480 22.45 -69.84 -94.01
C ALA A 480 23.63 -70.47 -94.78
N GLU A 481 24.87 -70.29 -94.32
CA GLU A 481 26.05 -70.97 -94.87
C GLU A 481 25.94 -72.49 -94.72
N HIS A 482 25.51 -72.97 -93.55
CA HIS A 482 25.33 -74.40 -93.30
C HIS A 482 24.15 -74.99 -94.10
N GLU A 483 23.04 -74.28 -94.24
CA GLU A 483 21.92 -74.67 -95.12
C GLU A 483 22.38 -74.75 -96.58
N ALA A 484 23.12 -73.75 -97.08
CA ALA A 484 23.67 -73.77 -98.44
C ALA A 484 24.69 -74.92 -98.65
N GLU A 485 25.49 -75.25 -97.63
CA GLU A 485 26.39 -76.41 -97.65
C GLU A 485 25.61 -77.73 -97.65
N CYS A 486 24.52 -77.83 -96.89
CA CYS A 486 23.63 -78.98 -96.93
C CYS A 486 22.96 -79.13 -98.30
N GLU A 487 22.46 -78.03 -98.88
CA GLU A 487 21.87 -78.02 -100.23
C GLU A 487 22.91 -78.41 -101.31
N ALA A 488 24.15 -77.92 -101.20
CA ALA A 488 25.22 -78.29 -102.11
C ALA A 488 25.59 -79.77 -101.98
N ASN A 489 25.75 -80.28 -100.76
CA ASN A 489 25.99 -81.71 -100.49
C ASN A 489 24.83 -82.59 -100.96
N GLU A 490 23.59 -82.14 -100.80
CA GLU A 490 22.40 -82.83 -101.31
C GLU A 490 22.37 -82.81 -102.85
N GLY A 491 22.79 -81.71 -103.47
CA GLY A 491 23.02 -81.60 -104.91
C GLY A 491 24.09 -82.58 -105.41
N GLU A 492 25.25 -82.65 -104.76
CA GLU A 492 26.30 -83.64 -105.04
C GLU A 492 25.79 -85.06 -104.85
N LEU A 493 25.05 -85.34 -103.78
CA LEU A 493 24.41 -86.66 -103.55
C LEU A 493 23.42 -87.01 -104.67
N GLN A 494 22.65 -86.04 -105.16
CA GLN A 494 21.77 -86.24 -106.31
C GLN A 494 22.55 -86.49 -107.60
N GLU A 495 23.71 -85.87 -107.76
CA GLU A 495 24.61 -86.06 -108.90
C GLU A 495 25.31 -87.43 -108.85
N TYR A 496 25.76 -87.86 -107.66
CA TYR A 496 26.21 -89.22 -107.41
C TYR A 496 25.09 -90.23 -107.63
N ARG A 497 23.86 -89.96 -107.18
CA ARG A 497 22.69 -90.81 -107.49
C ARG A 497 22.42 -90.89 -108.98
N ARG A 498 22.58 -89.79 -109.73
CA ARG A 498 22.50 -89.76 -111.20
C ARG A 498 23.63 -90.57 -111.85
N SER A 499 24.88 -90.39 -111.40
CA SER A 499 26.05 -91.10 -111.91
C SER A 499 25.99 -92.61 -111.62
N ILE A 500 25.44 -93.00 -110.47
CA ILE A 500 25.11 -94.39 -110.16
C ILE A 500 24.05 -94.88 -111.13
N ARG A 501 22.95 -94.12 -111.33
CA ARG A 501 21.86 -94.46 -112.27
C ARG A 501 22.32 -94.56 -113.73
N ASP A 502 23.34 -93.82 -114.13
CA ASP A 502 23.94 -93.81 -115.48
C ASP A 502 25.08 -94.82 -115.65
N SER A 503 25.58 -95.43 -114.56
CA SER A 503 26.55 -96.53 -114.65
C SER A 503 25.87 -97.81 -115.12
N ALA A 504 26.34 -98.34 -116.24
CA ALA A 504 25.76 -99.43 -117.02
C ALA A 504 25.71 -100.84 -116.35
N HIS A 505 25.79 -100.93 -115.02
CA HIS A 505 25.65 -102.17 -114.25
C HIS A 505 24.87 -101.95 -112.95
N ILE A 506 23.66 -101.41 -113.04
CA ILE A 506 22.69 -101.56 -111.94
C ILE A 506 21.89 -102.84 -112.17
N ASP A 507 22.09 -103.75 -111.24
CA ASP A 507 21.27 -104.94 -111.02
C ASP A 507 19.84 -104.50 -110.66
N PRO A 508 18.79 -104.95 -111.37
CA PRO A 508 17.40 -104.52 -111.15
C PRO A 508 16.84 -104.73 -109.72
N ASP A 509 17.55 -105.43 -108.84
CA ASP A 509 17.15 -105.61 -107.43
C ASP A 509 17.53 -104.42 -106.51
N LEU A 510 18.43 -103.51 -106.92
CA LEU A 510 18.83 -102.34 -106.11
C LEU A 510 17.90 -101.12 -106.28
N GLU A 511 17.10 -101.09 -107.34
CA GLU A 511 16.15 -100.00 -107.60
C GLU A 511 14.96 -100.02 -106.62
N LYS A 512 14.69 -101.18 -106.01
CA LYS A 512 13.58 -101.35 -105.05
C LYS A 512 13.92 -100.90 -103.62
N ALA A 513 15.21 -100.81 -103.26
CA ALA A 513 15.64 -100.43 -101.92
C ALA A 513 15.88 -98.92 -101.74
N THR A 514 15.91 -98.14 -102.82
CA THR A 514 16.22 -96.69 -102.78
C THR A 514 14.99 -95.79 -102.97
N MET A 515 13.81 -96.36 -103.22
CA MET A 515 12.54 -95.62 -103.27
C MET A 515 11.75 -95.63 -101.94
N GLU A 516 12.26 -96.28 -100.89
CA GLU A 516 11.71 -96.22 -99.52
C GLU A 516 12.73 -95.59 -98.57
N VAL A 517 12.93 -94.27 -98.71
CA VAL A 517 13.34 -93.35 -97.62
C VAL A 517 12.29 -92.25 -97.60
#